data_AF-A0A4R3TDS7-F1
#
_entry.id   AF-A0A4R3TDS7-F1
#
_cell.length_a   1.000
_cell.length_b   1.000
_cell.length_c   1.000
_cell.angle_alpha   90.00
_cell.angle_beta   90.00
_cell.angle_gamma   90.00
#
_symmetry.space_group_name_H-M   'P 1'
#
loop_
_entity.id
_entity.type
_entity.pdbx_description
1 polymer ?
#
loop_
_entity_poly.entity_id
_entity_poly.type
_entity_poly.pdbx_seq_one_letter_code
_entity_poly.pdbx_strand_id
1 'polypeptide(L)'
;MNWREEYPPLIDVDESLKDYVKGELKSYYLYLYKWHELEKECMSLGCSTGGSIIQMPDGWSDGKSPQQRYSDKLFELEEKQKEFEQKLDKIDRLISVLNGKYYDVTKEYVMKRRCKNAKQVGNELKIEEDTVKKYAERAISQICSRNSNIL
;
A
#
# COMPACT_ATOMS: atom_id res chain seq x y z
N MET A 1 10.80 20.65 -21.71
CA MET A 1 9.76 19.68 -22.11
C MET A 1 8.44 20.24 -21.63
N ASN A 2 7.64 20.80 -22.53
CA ASN A 2 6.34 21.39 -22.20
C ASN A 2 5.28 20.30 -22.37
N TRP A 3 5.03 19.55 -21.30
CA TRP A 3 4.13 18.38 -21.30
C TRP A 3 2.70 18.70 -21.74
N ARG A 4 2.31 19.99 -21.79
CA ARG A 4 1.01 20.47 -22.27
C ARG A 4 0.87 20.46 -23.80
N GLU A 5 1.98 20.38 -24.53
CA GLU A 5 2.02 20.38 -26.00
C GLU A 5 2.23 18.97 -26.58
N GLU A 6 2.45 17.98 -25.71
CA GLU A 6 2.62 16.58 -26.12
C GLU A 6 1.27 15.93 -26.41
N TYR A 7 1.14 15.33 -27.59
CA TYR A 7 0.00 14.47 -27.88
C TYR A 7 0.14 13.16 -27.12
N PRO A 8 -0.90 12.71 -26.39
CA PRO A 8 -0.84 11.47 -25.68
C PRO A 8 -0.60 10.32 -26.67
N PRO A 9 0.37 9.41 -26.39
CA PRO A 9 0.55 8.23 -27.21
C PRO A 9 -0.70 7.35 -27.18
N LEU A 10 -0.86 6.48 -28.18
CA LEU A 10 -1.85 5.40 -28.12
C LEU A 10 -1.50 4.47 -26.96
N ILE A 11 -2.17 4.67 -25.83
CA ILE A 11 -2.04 3.84 -24.65
C ILE A 11 -3.21 2.85 -24.67
N ASP A 12 -2.91 1.55 -24.55
CA ASP A 12 -3.93 0.58 -24.18
C ASP A 12 -4.31 0.82 -22.71
N VAL A 13 -5.47 1.45 -22.52
CA VAL A 13 -6.00 1.84 -21.22
C VAL A 13 -6.27 0.61 -20.36
N ASP A 14 -6.71 -0.50 -20.96
CA ASP A 14 -7.02 -1.73 -20.24
C ASP A 14 -5.76 -2.45 -19.76
N GLU A 15 -4.71 -2.47 -20.58
CA GLU A 15 -3.41 -3.02 -20.18
C GLU A 15 -2.78 -2.20 -19.05
N SER A 16 -2.82 -0.88 -19.17
CA SER A 16 -2.30 0.05 -18.17
C SER A 16 -3.04 -0.07 -16.83
N LEU A 17 -4.36 -0.24 -16.86
CA LEU A 17 -5.18 -0.48 -15.67
C LEU A 17 -4.82 -1.80 -14.98
N LYS A 18 -4.62 -2.88 -15.76
CA LYS A 18 -4.21 -4.18 -15.21
C LYS A 18 -2.85 -4.11 -14.53
N ASP A 19 -1.90 -3.41 -15.13
CA ASP A 19 -0.57 -3.22 -14.54
C ASP A 19 -0.61 -2.33 -13.29
N TYR A 20 -1.45 -1.30 -13.30
CA TYR A 20 -1.70 -0.48 -12.12
C TYR A 20 -2.24 -1.32 -10.95
N VAL A 21 -3.33 -2.07 -11.18
CA VAL A 21 -3.93 -2.96 -10.15
C VAL A 21 -2.91 -3.98 -9.65
N LYS A 22 -2.13 -4.58 -10.55
CA LYS A 22 -1.07 -5.52 -10.19
C LYS A 22 0.03 -4.87 -9.35
N GLY A 23 0.38 -3.61 -9.65
CA GLY A 23 1.34 -2.82 -8.88
C GLY A 23 0.86 -2.51 -7.46
N GLU A 24 -0.40 -2.09 -7.33
CA GLU A 24 -1.05 -1.84 -6.04
C GLU A 24 -1.10 -3.12 -5.18
N LEU A 25 -1.54 -4.25 -5.76
CA LEU A 25 -1.60 -5.53 -5.06
C LEU A 25 -0.23 -6.01 -4.56
N LYS A 26 0.83 -5.82 -5.35
CA LYS A 26 2.21 -6.15 -4.94
C LYS A 26 2.71 -5.25 -3.80
N SER A 27 2.18 -4.04 -3.71
CA SER A 27 2.59 -3.03 -2.73
C SER A 27 1.86 -3.19 -1.39
N TYR A 28 0.83 -4.02 -1.31
CA TYR A 28 0.07 -4.27 -0.08
C TYR A 28 0.94 -4.51 1.16
N TYR A 29 1.85 -5.50 1.11
CA TYR A 29 2.69 -5.83 2.27
C TYR A 29 3.72 -4.72 2.60
N LEU A 30 4.09 -3.90 1.61
CA LEU A 30 4.93 -2.73 1.85
C LEU A 30 4.15 -1.64 2.58
N TYR A 31 2.91 -1.37 2.19
CA TYR A 31 2.04 -0.42 2.88
C TYR A 31 1.72 -0.89 4.29
N LEU A 32 1.43 -2.17 4.47
CA LEU A 32 1.21 -2.77 5.79
C LEU A 32 2.45 -2.64 6.69
N TYR A 33 3.64 -2.90 6.16
CA TYR A 33 4.89 -2.70 6.91
C TYR A 33 5.07 -1.23 7.34
N LYS A 34 4.92 -0.29 6.40
CA LYS A 34 5.06 1.15 6.69
C LYS A 34 4.04 1.66 7.69
N TRP A 35 2.80 1.15 7.62
CA TRP A 35 1.75 1.50 8.57
C TRP A 35 2.14 1.07 10.00
N HIS A 36 2.63 -0.16 10.19
CA HIS A 36 3.11 -0.63 11.50
C HIS A 36 4.38 0.08 11.98
N GLU A 37 5.25 0.51 11.06
CA GLU A 37 6.43 1.30 11.39
C GLU A 37 6.03 2.68 11.97
N LEU A 38 5.09 3.35 11.30
CA LEU A 38 4.52 4.62 11.78
C LEU A 38 3.76 4.44 13.11
N GLU A 39 3.00 3.36 13.27
CA GLU A 39 2.31 3.04 14.53
C GLU A 39 3.29 2.90 15.70
N LYS A 40 4.44 2.23 15.48
CA LYS A 40 5.51 2.13 16.49
C LYS A 40 6.13 3.49 16.79
N GLU A 41 6.35 4.32 15.79
CA GLU A 41 6.87 5.68 15.98
C GLU A 41 5.90 6.52 16.83
N CYS A 42 4.60 6.50 16.51
CA CYS A 42 3.55 7.15 17.30
C CYS A 42 3.53 6.65 18.75
N MET A 43 3.58 5.34 18.99
CA MET A 43 3.60 4.78 20.34
C MET A 43 4.87 5.16 21.12
N SER A 44 6.02 5.23 20.46
CA SER A 44 7.29 5.64 21.08
C SER A 44 7.27 7.11 21.51
N LEU A 45 6.60 7.97 20.74
CA LEU A 45 6.35 9.37 21.09
C LEU A 45 5.40 9.47 22.30
N GLY A 46 4.37 8.64 22.38
CA GLY A 46 3.40 8.64 23.50
C GLY A 46 4.00 8.24 24.85
N CYS A 47 4.99 7.34 24.87
CA CYS A 47 5.62 6.84 26.10
C CYS A 47 6.66 7.80 26.73
N SER A 48 6.92 8.98 26.17
CA SER A 48 7.88 9.94 26.74
C SER A 48 7.32 10.78 27.91
N THR A 49 6.33 10.26 28.64
CA THR A 49 5.72 10.87 29.83
C THR A 49 6.62 10.75 31.07
N GLY A 50 7.93 10.99 30.91
CA GLY A 50 8.89 11.15 31.99
C GLY A 50 9.57 12.51 31.82
N GLY A 51 9.21 13.47 32.68
CA GLY A 51 9.63 14.86 32.60
C GLY A 51 11.15 15.03 32.52
N SER A 52 11.67 15.13 31.30
CA SER A 52 13.05 15.54 31.05
C SER A 52 13.04 17.00 30.68
N ILE A 53 13.65 17.83 31.54
CA ILE A 53 13.90 19.24 31.23
C ILE A 53 14.94 19.25 30.10
N ILE A 54 14.47 19.48 28.87
CA ILE A 54 15.35 19.66 27.73
C ILE A 54 15.92 21.07 27.81
N GLN A 55 17.16 21.21 28.25
CA GLN A 55 17.93 22.44 28.01
C GLN A 55 18.19 22.55 26.51
N MET A 56 17.57 23.53 25.86
CA MET A 56 17.91 23.85 24.48
C MET A 56 19.24 24.61 24.45
N PRO A 57 20.18 24.27 23.53
CA PRO A 57 21.36 25.09 23.31
C PRO A 57 20.95 26.47 22.80
N ASP A 58 21.57 27.51 23.34
CA ASP A 58 21.29 28.90 22.98
C ASP A 58 21.45 29.10 21.47
N GLY A 59 20.36 29.49 20.80
CA GLY A 59 20.44 30.13 19.49
C GLY A 59 19.54 29.61 18.37
N TRP A 60 18.91 28.43 18.47
CA TRP A 60 17.99 27.93 17.42
C TRP A 60 16.58 27.69 17.94
N SER A 61 15.84 28.80 18.07
CA SER A 61 14.40 28.78 18.30
C SER A 61 13.69 29.16 17.00
N ASP A 62 13.12 28.17 16.32
CA ASP A 62 12.04 28.30 15.34
C ASP A 62 10.74 28.90 15.94
N GLY A 63 10.76 29.36 17.19
CA GLY A 63 9.66 30.02 17.89
C GLY A 63 8.64 29.06 18.51
N LYS A 64 8.81 27.73 18.32
CA LYS A 64 7.85 26.73 18.79
C LYS A 64 8.25 26.16 20.15
N SER A 65 7.27 26.03 21.04
CA SER A 65 7.46 25.30 22.31
C SER A 65 7.74 23.82 22.04
N PRO A 66 8.46 23.11 22.94
CA PRO A 66 8.66 21.67 22.84
C PRO A 66 7.34 20.89 22.70
N GLN A 67 6.27 21.33 23.37
CA GLN A 67 4.93 20.76 23.24
C GLN A 67 4.34 20.96 21.84
N GLN A 68 4.52 22.13 21.22
CA GLN A 68 4.10 22.38 19.84
C GLN A 68 4.88 21.54 18.84
N ARG A 69 6.21 21.44 18.98
CA ARG A 69 7.03 20.58 18.11
C ARG A 69 6.62 19.10 18.22
N TYR A 70 6.27 18.65 19.43
CA TYR A 70 5.74 17.31 19.65
C TYR A 70 4.38 17.11 18.99
N SER A 71 3.45 18.04 19.18
CA SER A 71 2.11 18.00 18.58
C SER A 71 2.17 18.01 17.06
N ASP A 72 3.01 18.86 16.46
CA ASP A 72 3.20 18.95 15.02
C ASP A 72 3.74 17.62 14.46
N LYS A 73 4.75 17.05 15.12
CA LYS A 73 5.33 15.77 14.71
C LYS A 73 4.34 14.61 14.82
N LEU A 74 3.53 14.58 15.86
CA LEU A 74 2.50 13.56 16.05
C LEU A 74 1.42 13.69 14.96
N PHE A 75 0.97 14.90 14.68
CA PHE A 75 0.02 15.19 13.60
C PHE A 75 0.55 14.74 12.22
N GLU A 76 1.82 15.06 11.89
CA GLU A 76 2.45 14.64 10.63
C GLU A 76 2.52 13.11 10.48
N LEU A 77 2.77 12.39 11.58
CA LEU A 77 2.83 10.93 11.58
C LEU A 77 1.44 10.31 11.43
N GLU A 78 0.43 10.85 12.11
CA GLU A 78 -0.96 10.44 11.97
C GLU A 78 -1.50 10.68 10.55
N GLU A 79 -1.16 11.81 9.94
CA GLU A 79 -1.55 12.12 8.56
C GLU A 79 -0.97 11.10 7.58
N LYS A 80 0.33 10.78 7.70
CA LYS A 80 0.97 9.72 6.91
C LYS A 80 0.37 8.34 7.15
N GLN A 81 0.02 8.03 8.40
CA GLN A 81 -0.60 6.75 8.75
C GLN A 81 -1.97 6.61 8.05
N LYS A 82 -2.76 7.69 8.05
CA LYS A 82 -4.05 7.77 7.35
C LYS A 82 -3.91 7.61 5.84
N GLU A 83 -2.86 8.15 5.22
CA GLU A 83 -2.58 7.91 3.79
C GLU A 83 -2.35 6.43 3.48
N PHE A 84 -1.60 5.71 4.33
CA PHE A 84 -1.38 4.28 4.14
C PHE A 84 -2.62 3.45 4.42
N GLU A 85 -3.43 3.84 5.40
CA GLU A 85 -4.74 3.22 5.67
C GLU A 85 -5.67 3.35 4.46
N GLN A 86 -5.79 4.53 3.86
CA GLN A 86 -6.57 4.73 2.63
C GLN A 86 -6.10 3.86 1.47
N LYS A 87 -4.78 3.65 1.33
CA LYS A 87 -4.21 2.76 0.32
C LYS A 87 -4.54 1.30 0.60
N LEU A 88 -4.47 0.87 1.86
CA LEU A 88 -4.84 -0.50 2.27
C LEU A 88 -6.34 -0.75 2.05
N ASP A 89 -7.20 0.21 2.42
CA ASP A 89 -8.65 0.15 2.18
C ASP A 89 -8.98 0.06 0.69
N LYS A 90 -8.24 0.81 -0.15
CA LYS A 90 -8.39 0.71 -1.60
C LYS A 90 -8.06 -0.70 -2.08
N ILE A 91 -6.98 -1.30 -1.59
CA ILE A 91 -6.61 -2.68 -1.94
C ILE A 91 -7.67 -3.67 -1.44
N ASP A 92 -8.21 -3.48 -0.24
CA ASP A 92 -9.25 -4.34 0.32
C ASP A 92 -10.53 -4.32 -0.53
N ARG A 93 -10.96 -3.13 -0.96
CA ARG A 93 -12.06 -2.98 -1.92
C ARG A 93 -11.77 -3.68 -3.23
N LEU A 94 -10.56 -3.54 -3.77
CA LEU A 94 -10.17 -4.21 -5.02
C LEU A 94 -10.24 -5.74 -4.90
N ILE A 95 -9.83 -6.34 -3.79
CA ILE A 95 -9.85 -7.82 -3.62
C ILE A 95 -11.21 -8.37 -3.20
N SER A 96 -12.09 -7.53 -2.61
CA SER A 96 -13.43 -7.93 -2.15
C SER A 96 -14.33 -8.51 -3.25
N VAL A 97 -14.07 -8.15 -4.51
CA VAL A 97 -14.85 -8.61 -5.68
C VAL A 97 -14.47 -10.01 -6.16
N LEU A 98 -13.45 -10.63 -5.56
CA LEU A 98 -12.94 -11.94 -5.96
C LEU A 98 -13.66 -13.09 -5.22
N ASN A 99 -13.86 -14.20 -5.93
CA ASN A 99 -14.30 -15.45 -5.29
C ASN A 99 -13.15 -16.10 -4.51
N GLY A 100 -13.44 -16.88 -3.47
CA GLY A 100 -12.45 -17.46 -2.54
C GLY A 100 -11.20 -18.06 -3.21
N LYS A 101 -11.36 -18.91 -4.25
CA LYS A 101 -10.20 -19.49 -4.97
C LYS A 101 -9.33 -18.46 -5.69
N TYR A 102 -9.93 -17.41 -6.26
CA TYR A 102 -9.20 -16.32 -6.91
C TYR A 102 -8.57 -15.39 -5.88
N TYR A 103 -9.24 -15.17 -4.76
CA TYR A 103 -8.72 -14.43 -3.62
C TYR A 103 -7.46 -15.11 -3.05
N ASP A 104 -7.51 -16.41 -2.78
CA ASP A 104 -6.39 -17.18 -2.22
C ASP A 104 -5.16 -17.13 -3.13
N VAL A 105 -5.36 -17.32 -4.44
CA VAL A 105 -4.29 -17.20 -5.43
C VAL A 105 -3.73 -15.78 -5.47
N THR A 106 -4.58 -14.75 -5.51
CA THR A 106 -4.12 -13.35 -5.51
C THR A 106 -3.31 -13.03 -4.26
N LYS A 107 -3.76 -13.48 -3.08
CA LYS A 107 -3.08 -13.24 -1.81
C LYS A 107 -1.71 -13.92 -1.75
N GLU A 108 -1.64 -15.22 -2.03
CA GLU A 108 -0.39 -15.97 -1.91
C GLU A 108 0.57 -15.71 -3.07
N TYR A 109 0.07 -15.64 -4.32
CA TYR A 109 0.92 -15.46 -5.49
C TYR A 109 1.22 -13.99 -5.81
N VAL A 110 0.21 -13.13 -5.87
CA VAL A 110 0.38 -11.74 -6.34
C VAL A 110 0.85 -10.84 -5.20
N MET A 111 0.22 -10.90 -4.03
CA MET A 111 0.54 -9.99 -2.93
C MET A 111 1.81 -10.44 -2.20
N LYS A 112 1.85 -11.69 -1.70
CA LYS A 112 2.94 -12.18 -0.85
C LYS A 112 4.21 -12.49 -1.62
N ARG A 113 4.08 -13.23 -2.72
CA ARG A 113 5.23 -13.65 -3.56
C ARG A 113 5.51 -12.72 -4.74
N ARG A 114 4.73 -11.66 -4.92
CA ARG A 114 4.93 -10.63 -5.96
C ARG A 114 5.01 -11.21 -7.38
N CYS A 115 4.18 -12.21 -7.67
CA CYS A 115 4.14 -13.00 -8.91
C CYS A 115 5.40 -13.86 -9.14
N LYS A 116 6.11 -14.27 -8.07
CA LYS A 116 7.25 -15.21 -8.15
C LYS A 116 6.85 -16.57 -7.57
N ASN A 117 7.61 -17.61 -7.93
CA ASN A 117 7.49 -18.95 -7.36
C ASN A 117 6.09 -19.58 -7.49
N ALA A 118 5.48 -19.50 -8.67
CA ALA A 118 4.15 -20.08 -8.97
C ALA A 118 4.07 -21.58 -8.63
N LYS A 119 5.15 -22.34 -8.85
CA LYS A 119 5.24 -23.77 -8.51
C LYS A 119 5.03 -24.05 -7.03
N GLN A 120 5.61 -23.23 -6.15
CA GLN A 120 5.48 -23.39 -4.71
C GLN A 120 4.06 -23.01 -4.25
N VAL A 121 3.45 -21.98 -4.82
CA VAL A 121 2.04 -21.63 -4.56
C VAL A 121 1.11 -22.75 -5.00
N GLY A 122 1.38 -23.34 -6.18
CA GLY A 122 0.61 -24.47 -6.68
C GLY A 122 0.66 -25.66 -5.72
N ASN A 123 1.83 -25.95 -5.15
CA ASN A 123 1.97 -27.00 -4.14
C ASN A 123 1.19 -26.68 -2.84
N GLU A 124 1.23 -25.43 -2.37
CA GLU A 124 0.53 -24.99 -1.15
C GLU A 124 -1.00 -25.04 -1.33
N LEU A 125 -1.49 -24.57 -2.48
CA LEU A 125 -2.92 -24.51 -2.80
C LEU A 125 -3.45 -25.80 -3.47
N LYS A 126 -2.59 -26.81 -3.65
CA LYS A 126 -2.90 -28.08 -4.34
C LYS A 126 -3.49 -27.89 -5.74
N ILE A 127 -2.92 -26.96 -6.51
CA ILE A 127 -3.30 -26.63 -7.89
C ILE A 127 -2.05 -26.61 -8.79
N GLU A 128 -2.23 -26.86 -10.08
CA GLU A 128 -1.12 -26.82 -11.04
C GLU A 128 -0.55 -25.41 -11.20
N GLU A 129 0.76 -25.31 -11.47
CA GLU A 129 1.45 -24.03 -11.69
C GLU A 129 0.78 -23.17 -12.76
N ASP A 130 0.39 -23.79 -13.88
CA ASP A 130 -0.27 -23.09 -14.99
C ASP A 130 -1.65 -22.55 -14.57
N THR A 131 -2.34 -23.30 -13.69
CA THR A 131 -3.63 -22.88 -13.11
C THR A 131 -3.45 -21.67 -12.19
N VAL A 132 -2.36 -21.58 -11.42
CA VAL A 132 -2.03 -20.41 -10.57
C VAL A 132 -1.91 -19.16 -11.43
N LYS A 133 -1.14 -19.21 -12.52
CA LYS A 133 -0.94 -18.07 -13.42
C LYS A 133 -2.26 -17.63 -14.06
N LYS A 134 -3.03 -18.58 -14.60
CA LYS A 134 -4.35 -18.33 -15.19
C LYS A 134 -5.34 -17.74 -14.20
N TYR A 135 -5.36 -18.24 -12.96
CA TYR A 135 -6.26 -17.72 -11.92
C TYR A 135 -5.86 -16.31 -11.48
N ALA A 136 -4.58 -16.00 -11.42
CA ALA A 136 -4.11 -14.65 -11.12
C ALA A 136 -4.50 -13.65 -12.23
N GLU A 137 -4.32 -14.02 -13.50
CA GLU A 137 -4.72 -13.16 -14.63
C GLU A 137 -6.23 -12.94 -14.69
N ARG A 138 -7.01 -14.00 -14.46
CA ARG A 138 -8.48 -13.90 -14.37
C ARG A 138 -8.92 -13.06 -13.18
N ALA A 139 -8.25 -13.18 -12.04
CA ALA A 139 -8.54 -12.36 -10.87
C ALA A 139 -8.29 -10.88 -11.16
N ILE A 140 -7.14 -10.52 -11.73
CA ILE A 140 -6.83 -9.13 -12.10
C ILE A 140 -7.85 -8.60 -13.11
N SER A 141 -8.20 -9.39 -14.13
CA SER A 141 -9.21 -9.01 -15.11
C SER A 141 -10.59 -8.79 -14.45
N GLN A 142 -10.97 -9.65 -13.50
CA GLN A 142 -12.20 -9.51 -12.74
C GLN A 142 -12.22 -8.25 -11.86
N ILE A 143 -11.09 -7.88 -11.26
CA ILE A 143 -10.94 -6.64 -10.51
C ILE A 143 -11.13 -5.44 -11.43
N CYS A 144 -10.44 -5.40 -12.58
CA CYS A 144 -10.55 -4.31 -13.55
C CYS A 144 -11.98 -4.18 -14.10
N SER A 145 -12.64 -5.28 -14.46
CA SER A 145 -14.00 -5.24 -15.02
C SER A 145 -15.09 -4.88 -14.02
N ARG A 146 -14.92 -5.17 -12.72
CA ARG A 146 -15.91 -4.84 -11.69
C ARG A 146 -15.66 -3.49 -11.01
N ASN A 147 -14.41 -3.03 -10.99
CA ASN A 147 -14.04 -1.73 -10.40
C ASN A 147 -13.85 -0.63 -11.44
N SER A 148 -14.14 -0.87 -12.72
CA SER A 148 -14.10 0.15 -13.78
C SER A 148 -15.10 1.30 -13.58
N ASN A 149 -16.05 1.17 -12.65
CA ASN A 149 -16.91 2.27 -12.19
C ASN A 149 -16.36 3.04 -10.97
N ILE A 150 -15.25 2.58 -10.38
CA ILE A 150 -14.70 3.05 -9.09
C ILE A 150 -13.26 3.58 -9.25
N LEU A 151 -12.51 3.06 -10.23
CA LEU A 151 -11.16 3.51 -10.61
C LEU A 151 -11.22 4.68 -11.59
#